data_AF-A0A9E0QXS2-F1
#
_entry.id   AF-A0A9E0QXS2-F1
#
_cell.length_a   1.000
_cell.length_b   1.000
_cell.length_c   1.000
_cell.angle_alpha   90.00
_cell.angle_beta   90.00
_cell.angle_gamma   90.00
#
_symmetry.space_group_name_H-M   'P 1'
#
loop_
_entity.id
_entity.type
_entity.pdbx_description
1 polymer ?
#
loop_
_entity_poly.entity_id
_entity_poly.type
_entity_poly.pdbx_seq_one_letter_code
_entity_poly.pdbx_strand_id
1 'polypeptide(L)'
;MRFIIRACDNVFTIEPIEPCDSQTTPDIAAEDYLIENADTLLRLYVDTDRDTPLFTTLQTLRDAFLEDLDEVATQAEIYGLIHWLLGDNGIRAEGASLEETADRLSDIDIASDSDQYTDIIFHLKDAVDRLYEMELDDL
;
A
#
# COMPACT_ATOMS: atom_id res chain seq x y z
N MET A 1 6.89 8.17 -3.56
CA MET A 1 6.27 8.24 -4.91
C MET A 1 5.17 9.29 -4.88
N ARG A 2 4.77 9.87 -6.02
CA ARG A 2 3.65 10.83 -6.09
C ARG A 2 2.73 10.50 -7.25
N PHE A 3 1.41 10.59 -7.00
CA PHE A 3 0.39 10.25 -7.98
C PHE A 3 -0.73 11.29 -7.98
N ILE A 4 -1.42 11.40 -9.10
CA ILE A 4 -2.71 12.08 -9.22
C ILE A 4 -3.75 11.04 -9.59
N ILE A 5 -4.85 11.01 -8.85
CA ILE A 5 -6.05 10.28 -9.26
C ILE A 5 -6.96 11.27 -9.97
N ARG A 6 -7.13 11.10 -11.28
CA ARG A 6 -8.08 11.89 -12.06
C ARG A 6 -9.48 11.35 -11.89
N ALA A 7 -10.43 12.20 -11.54
CA ALA A 7 -11.83 11.82 -11.41
C ALA A 7 -12.64 12.36 -12.60
N CYS A 8 -13.31 11.48 -13.34
CA CYS A 8 -14.20 11.87 -14.44
C CYS A 8 -15.42 10.96 -14.47
N ASP A 9 -16.61 11.49 -14.20
CA ASP A 9 -17.88 10.74 -14.23
C ASP A 9 -17.82 9.35 -13.53
N ASN A 10 -17.27 9.31 -12.31
CA ASN A 10 -17.09 8.09 -11.50
C ASN A 10 -16.08 7.06 -12.06
N VAL A 11 -15.24 7.48 -13.02
CA VAL A 11 -14.05 6.77 -13.49
C VAL A 11 -12.83 7.43 -12.88
N PHE A 12 -11.93 6.62 -12.34
CA PHE A 12 -10.70 7.07 -11.70
C PHE A 12 -9.49 6.52 -12.46
N THR A 13 -8.53 7.37 -12.79
CA THR A 13 -7.28 6.96 -13.45
C THR A 13 -6.08 7.48 -12.69
N ILE A 14 -5.04 6.66 -12.55
CA ILE A 14 -3.80 6.99 -11.86
C ILE A 14 -2.82 7.58 -12.86
N GLU A 15 -2.31 8.78 -12.57
CA GLU A 15 -1.22 9.42 -13.29
C GLU A 15 0.01 9.55 -12.35
N PRO A 16 1.13 8.87 -12.64
CA PRO A 16 2.36 9.06 -11.88
C PRO A 16 2.97 10.44 -12.17
N ILE A 17 3.47 11.11 -11.13
CA ILE A 17 4.18 12.38 -11.29
C ILE A 17 5.69 12.08 -11.37
N GLU A 18 6.24 12.08 -12.58
CA GLU A 18 7.69 11.88 -12.78
C GLU A 18 8.51 13.04 -12.18
N PRO A 19 9.67 12.78 -11.55
CA PRO A 19 10.50 13.82 -10.94
C PRO A 19 11.27 14.73 -11.92
N CYS A 20 10.92 14.76 -13.22
CA CYS A 20 11.75 15.41 -14.24
C CYS A 20 11.28 16.85 -14.55
N ASP A 21 12.09 17.81 -14.11
CA ASP A 21 12.28 19.18 -14.64
C ASP A 21 11.04 19.99 -15.05
N SER A 22 10.43 20.66 -14.08
CA SER A 22 10.08 22.10 -14.12
C SER A 22 9.03 22.42 -13.06
N GLN A 23 9.09 23.65 -12.53
CA GLN A 23 8.21 24.25 -11.53
C GLN A 23 6.74 24.41 -12.01
N THR A 24 6.12 23.34 -12.49
CA THR A 24 4.73 23.34 -12.93
C THR A 24 3.94 22.63 -11.86
N THR A 25 3.23 23.39 -11.03
CA THR A 25 2.22 22.82 -10.14
C THR A 25 1.28 22.00 -11.02
N PRO A 26 1.09 20.70 -10.75
CA PRO A 26 0.16 19.90 -11.52
C PRO A 26 -1.21 20.59 -11.52
N ASP A 27 -1.82 20.70 -12.71
CA ASP A 27 -3.18 21.22 -12.84
C ASP A 27 -4.12 20.16 -12.28
N ILE A 28 -4.53 20.33 -11.03
CA ILE A 28 -5.37 19.40 -10.27
C ILE A 28 -6.78 19.99 -10.28
N ALA A 29 -7.73 19.29 -10.88
CA ALA A 29 -9.13 19.69 -10.83
C ALA A 29 -9.67 19.56 -9.40
N ALA A 30 -10.74 20.26 -9.06
CA ALA A 30 -11.32 20.22 -7.70
C ALA A 30 -11.82 18.82 -7.27
N GLU A 31 -12.04 17.94 -8.25
CA GLU A 31 -12.48 16.56 -8.10
C GLU A 31 -11.34 15.53 -8.14
N ASP A 32 -10.12 15.95 -8.48
CA ASP A 32 -8.94 15.09 -8.51
C ASP A 32 -8.34 14.93 -7.11
N TYR A 33 -7.62 13.81 -6.89
CA TYR A 33 -6.92 13.54 -5.64
C TYR A 33 -5.41 13.55 -5.86
N LEU A 34 -4.70 14.38 -5.11
CA LEU A 34 -3.23 14.37 -5.08
C LEU A 34 -2.76 13.42 -3.97
N ILE A 35 -2.00 12.38 -4.34
CA ILE A 35 -1.39 11.42 -3.43
C ILE A 35 0.10 11.70 -3.36
N GLU A 36 0.52 12.43 -2.33
CA GLU A 36 1.92 12.86 -2.20
C GLU A 36 2.83 11.80 -1.55
N ASN A 37 2.26 10.89 -0.79
CA ASN A 37 2.95 9.86 -0.02
C ASN A 37 1.95 8.81 0.52
N ALA A 38 2.48 7.81 1.21
CA ALA A 38 1.69 6.73 1.82
C ALA A 38 0.71 7.24 2.90
N ASP A 39 1.09 8.21 3.74
CA ASP A 39 0.18 8.84 4.71
C ASP A 39 -1.06 9.46 4.02
N THR A 40 -0.89 10.20 2.92
CA THR A 40 -1.99 10.77 2.15
C THR A 40 -2.91 9.68 1.58
N LEU A 41 -2.32 8.61 1.06
CA LEU A 41 -3.07 7.45 0.56
C LEU A 41 -3.89 6.80 1.68
N LEU A 42 -3.26 6.53 2.83
CA LEU A 42 -3.90 5.86 3.97
C LEU A 42 -5.05 6.68 4.54
N ARG A 43 -4.91 8.02 4.62
CA ARG A 43 -6.01 8.90 5.05
C ARG A 43 -7.18 8.84 4.08
N LEU A 44 -6.91 8.94 2.78
CA LEU A 44 -7.96 8.85 1.76
C LEU A 44 -8.65 7.48 1.81
N TYR A 45 -7.89 6.40 2.01
CA TYR A 45 -8.42 5.06 2.23
C TYR A 45 -9.41 5.00 3.40
N VAL A 46 -9.05 5.55 4.56
CA VAL A 46 -9.91 5.54 5.75
C VAL A 46 -11.22 6.30 5.52
N ASP A 47 -11.17 7.37 4.74
CA ASP A 47 -12.34 8.21 4.44
C ASP A 47 -13.20 7.70 3.26
N THR A 48 -12.74 6.66 2.54
CA THR A 48 -13.39 6.15 1.34
C THR A 48 -14.25 4.93 1.62
N ASP A 49 -15.49 4.94 1.14
CA ASP A 49 -16.39 3.78 1.24
C ASP A 49 -15.91 2.64 0.32
N ARG A 50 -15.93 1.41 0.85
CA ARG A 50 -15.42 0.19 0.20
C ARG A 50 -16.17 -0.18 -1.07
N ASP A 51 -17.42 0.24 -1.19
CA ASP A 51 -18.27 -0.07 -2.35
C ASP A 51 -18.11 0.95 -3.50
N THR A 52 -17.11 1.83 -3.44
CA THR A 52 -16.86 2.86 -4.45
C THR A 52 -15.77 2.47 -5.45
N PRO A 53 -15.83 2.93 -6.72
CA PRO A 53 -14.75 2.71 -7.67
C PRO A 53 -13.43 3.35 -7.25
N LEU A 54 -13.49 4.44 -6.47
CA LEU A 54 -12.30 5.06 -5.89
C LEU A 54 -11.55 4.06 -5.02
N PHE A 55 -12.25 3.28 -4.18
CA PHE A 55 -11.61 2.29 -3.30
C PHE A 55 -10.73 1.31 -4.08
N THR A 56 -11.22 0.81 -5.23
CA THR A 56 -10.43 -0.06 -6.12
C THR A 56 -9.18 0.64 -6.65
N THR A 57 -9.28 1.92 -7.00
CA THR A 57 -8.11 2.71 -7.42
C THR A 57 -7.10 2.91 -6.29
N LEU A 58 -7.58 3.10 -5.06
CA LEU A 58 -6.70 3.21 -3.90
C LEU A 58 -5.97 1.88 -3.65
N GLN A 59 -6.62 0.73 -3.83
CA GLN A 59 -5.97 -0.59 -3.73
C GLN A 59 -4.82 -0.71 -4.75
N THR A 60 -5.03 -0.28 -6.00
CA THR A 60 -3.96 -0.25 -7.01
C THR A 60 -2.77 0.62 -6.58
N LEU A 61 -3.04 1.78 -5.97
CA LEU A 61 -1.97 2.62 -5.44
C LEU A 61 -1.26 2.00 -4.23
N ARG A 62 -1.99 1.33 -3.34
CA ARG A 62 -1.39 0.58 -2.22
C ARG A 62 -0.39 -0.43 -2.76
N ASP A 63 -0.78 -1.20 -3.76
CA ASP A 63 0.07 -2.24 -4.34
C ASP A 63 1.33 -1.62 -4.95
N ALA A 64 1.22 -0.46 -5.62
CA ALA A 64 2.39 0.29 -6.10
C ALA A 64 3.33 0.76 -4.97
N PHE A 65 2.81 1.18 -3.81
CA PHE A 65 3.65 1.48 -2.65
C PHE A 65 4.27 0.23 -2.03
N LEU A 66 3.58 -0.90 -2.06
CA LEU A 66 4.10 -2.18 -1.54
C LEU A 66 5.10 -2.85 -2.48
N GLU A 67 5.16 -2.45 -3.75
CA GLU A 67 6.20 -2.87 -4.71
C GLU A 67 7.53 -2.12 -4.51
N ASP A 68 7.50 -0.96 -3.84
CA ASP A 68 8.69 -0.15 -3.55
C ASP A 68 8.54 0.58 -2.21
N LEU A 69 8.86 -0.16 -1.13
CA LEU A 69 8.79 0.33 0.25
C LEU A 69 9.93 1.29 0.62
N ASP A 70 10.97 1.43 -0.21
CA ASP A 70 12.07 2.38 0.05
C ASP A 70 11.57 3.83 0.03
N GLU A 71 10.51 4.10 -0.72
CA GLU A 71 9.88 5.41 -0.80
C GLU A 71 8.84 5.68 0.32
N VAL A 72 8.61 4.74 1.24
CA VAL A 72 7.73 4.90 2.40
C VAL A 72 8.52 5.48 3.58
N ALA A 73 8.01 6.57 4.16
CA ALA A 73 8.81 7.42 5.04
C ALA A 73 8.86 6.91 6.49
N THR A 74 7.84 6.18 6.95
CA THR A 74 7.70 5.80 8.36
C THR A 74 7.25 4.35 8.54
N GLN A 75 7.68 3.74 9.64
CA GLN A 75 7.21 2.40 10.03
C GLN A 75 5.68 2.33 10.13
N ALA A 76 5.05 3.40 10.64
CA ALA A 76 3.60 3.49 10.79
C ALA A 76 2.85 3.39 9.44
N GLU A 77 3.39 3.98 8.39
CA GLU A 77 2.84 3.87 7.04
C GLU A 77 2.99 2.45 6.48
N ILE A 78 4.15 1.81 6.67
CA ILE A 78 4.37 0.40 6.28
C ILE A 78 3.35 -0.51 6.95
N TYR A 79 3.18 -0.40 8.27
CA TYR A 79 2.16 -1.15 9.01
C TYR A 79 0.75 -0.86 8.48
N GLY A 80 0.43 0.41 8.18
CA GLY A 80 -0.86 0.80 7.63
C GLY A 80 -1.17 0.13 6.30
N LEU A 81 -0.21 0.13 5.36
CA LEU A 81 -0.36 -0.49 4.04
C LEU A 81 -0.52 -2.01 4.15
N ILE A 82 0.30 -2.67 4.97
CA ILE A 82 0.25 -4.11 5.18
C ILE A 82 -1.05 -4.53 5.88
N HIS A 83 -1.47 -3.84 6.94
CA HIS A 83 -2.72 -4.18 7.61
C HIS A 83 -3.94 -3.97 6.72
N TRP A 84 -3.92 -2.99 5.82
CA TRP A 84 -4.94 -2.86 4.80
C TRP A 84 -4.91 -4.04 3.83
N LEU A 85 -3.76 -4.44 3.28
CA LEU A 85 -3.63 -5.62 2.41
C LEU A 85 -4.21 -6.88 3.07
N LEU A 86 -3.85 -7.12 4.34
CA LEU A 86 -4.34 -8.27 5.10
C LEU A 86 -5.86 -8.21 5.31
N GLY A 87 -6.38 -7.02 5.65
CA GLY A 87 -7.80 -6.79 5.84
C GLY A 87 -8.64 -7.08 4.60
N ASP A 88 -8.16 -6.67 3.42
CA ASP A 88 -8.83 -6.92 2.14
C ASP A 88 -8.87 -8.42 1.77
N ASN A 89 -7.87 -9.18 2.23
CA ASN A 89 -7.80 -10.62 2.03
C ASN A 89 -8.44 -11.44 3.17
N GLY A 90 -9.10 -10.78 4.13
CA GLY A 90 -9.74 -11.44 5.27
C GLY A 90 -8.77 -12.12 6.24
N ILE A 91 -7.49 -11.72 6.22
CA ILE A 91 -6.43 -12.28 7.06
C ILE A 91 -6.39 -11.51 8.39
N ARG A 92 -6.47 -12.26 9.49
CA ARG A 92 -6.41 -11.73 10.86
C ARG A 92 -4.98 -11.81 11.39
N ALA A 93 -4.34 -10.67 11.60
CA ALA A 93 -2.97 -10.56 12.12
C ALA A 93 -2.93 -10.00 13.55
N GLU A 94 -4.06 -9.88 14.24
CA GLU A 94 -4.08 -9.34 15.60
C GLU A 94 -3.30 -10.24 16.57
N GLY A 95 -2.31 -9.65 17.23
CA GLY A 95 -1.49 -10.33 18.24
C GLY A 95 -0.37 -11.21 17.68
N ALA A 96 -0.10 -11.14 16.38
CA ALA A 96 1.07 -11.75 15.73
C ALA A 96 1.93 -10.67 15.06
N SER A 97 3.23 -10.91 14.95
CA SER A 97 4.10 -10.08 14.12
C SER A 97 3.81 -10.30 12.62
N LEU A 98 4.33 -9.42 11.77
CA LEU A 98 4.26 -9.61 10.31
C LEU A 98 4.99 -10.89 9.87
N GLU A 99 6.13 -11.18 10.51
CA GLU A 99 6.92 -12.39 10.28
C GLU A 99 6.15 -13.66 10.67
N GLU A 100 5.57 -13.69 11.88
CA GLU A 100 4.71 -14.80 12.34
C GLU A 100 3.48 -14.98 11.42
N THR A 101 2.94 -13.89 10.92
CA THR A 101 1.83 -13.92 9.97
C THR A 101 2.26 -14.53 8.63
N ALA A 102 3.42 -14.16 8.11
CA ALA A 102 3.97 -14.70 6.87
C ALA A 102 4.25 -16.20 6.98
N ASP A 103 4.87 -16.64 8.08
CA ASP A 103 5.14 -18.06 8.35
C ASP A 103 3.85 -18.87 8.41
N ARG A 104 2.83 -18.37 9.12
CA ARG A 104 1.53 -19.03 9.20
C ARG A 104 0.86 -19.17 7.83
N LEU A 105 0.94 -18.15 6.98
CA LEU A 105 0.38 -18.21 5.63
C LEU A 105 1.14 -19.23 4.75
N SER A 106 2.47 -19.25 4.87
CA SER A 106 3.32 -20.23 4.19
C SER A 106 2.98 -21.67 4.59
N ASP A 107 2.72 -21.92 5.88
CA ASP A 107 2.30 -23.23 6.37
C ASP A 107 0.97 -23.67 5.77
N ILE A 108 0.01 -22.74 5.62
CA ILE A 108 -1.30 -23.02 5.01
C ILE A 108 -1.13 -23.40 3.53
N ASP A 109 -0.32 -22.65 2.79
CA ASP A 109 -0.04 -22.90 1.37
C ASP A 109 0.65 -24.25 1.18
N ILE A 110 1.67 -24.57 1.99
CA ILE A 110 2.35 -25.88 1.96
C ILE A 110 1.40 -27.02 2.30
N ALA A 111 0.57 -26.87 3.34
CA ALA A 111 -0.37 -27.90 3.76
C ALA A 111 -1.48 -28.14 2.73
N SER A 112 -1.80 -27.12 1.92
CA SER A 112 -2.87 -27.16 0.93
C SER A 112 -2.37 -27.41 -0.50
N ASP A 113 -1.05 -27.49 -0.72
CA ASP A 113 -0.43 -27.51 -2.06
C ASP A 113 -0.95 -26.36 -2.94
N SER A 114 -0.99 -25.15 -2.35
CA SER A 114 -1.47 -23.93 -3.00
C SER A 114 -0.44 -22.83 -2.95
N ASP A 115 -0.57 -21.88 -3.88
CA ASP A 115 0.19 -20.62 -3.91
C ASP A 115 -0.75 -19.43 -3.61
N GLN A 116 -1.78 -19.63 -2.79
CA GLN A 116 -2.85 -18.66 -2.61
C GLN A 116 -2.34 -17.36 -1.95
N TYR A 117 -1.38 -17.47 -1.03
CA TYR A 117 -0.89 -16.35 -0.25
C TYR A 117 0.51 -15.90 -0.67
N THR A 118 1.09 -16.48 -1.73
CA THR A 118 2.46 -16.20 -2.19
C THR A 118 2.77 -14.71 -2.30
N ASP A 119 1.90 -13.92 -2.93
CA ASP A 119 2.10 -12.47 -3.10
C ASP A 119 2.03 -11.73 -1.75
N ILE A 120 1.11 -12.14 -0.87
CA ILE A 120 0.97 -11.53 0.47
C ILE A 120 2.18 -11.87 1.34
N ILE A 121 2.67 -13.11 1.28
CA ILE A 121 3.88 -13.55 1.97
C ILE A 121 5.09 -12.74 1.50
N PHE A 122 5.19 -12.48 0.19
CA PHE A 122 6.24 -11.64 -0.36
C PHE A 122 6.22 -10.22 0.23
N HIS A 123 5.07 -9.53 0.19
CA HIS A 123 4.95 -8.19 0.75
C HIS A 123 5.18 -8.15 2.28
N LEU A 124 4.77 -9.18 3.01
CA LEU A 124 5.05 -9.27 4.45
C LEU A 124 6.54 -9.36 4.75
N LYS A 125 7.28 -10.17 3.99
CA LYS A 125 8.73 -10.32 4.17
C LYS A 125 9.48 -9.05 3.78
N ASP A 126 9.11 -8.45 2.66
CA ASP A 126 9.68 -7.17 2.20
C ASP A 126 9.45 -6.05 3.22
N ALA A 127 8.24 -5.97 3.79
CA ALA A 127 7.94 -5.03 4.88
C ALA A 127 8.76 -5.31 6.15
N VAL A 128 8.96 -6.57 6.52
CA VAL A 128 9.80 -6.94 7.67
C VAL A 128 11.25 -6.51 7.45
N ASP A 129 11.81 -6.81 6.28
CA ASP A 129 13.18 -6.42 5.93
C ASP A 129 13.35 -4.89 5.98
N ARG A 130 12.43 -4.15 5.35
CA ARG A 130 12.44 -2.68 5.39
C ARG A 130 12.31 -2.12 6.80
N LEU A 131 11.44 -2.68 7.63
CA LEU A 131 11.28 -2.25 9.03
C LEU A 131 12.59 -2.44 9.82
N TYR A 132 13.28 -3.56 9.64
CA TYR A 132 14.58 -3.78 10.28
C TYR A 132 15.64 -2.79 9.79
N GLU A 133 15.67 -2.46 8.51
CA GLU A 133 16.58 -1.43 7.98
C GLU A 133 16.34 -0.07 8.62
N MET A 134 15.08 0.35 8.74
CA MET A 134 14.73 1.63 9.38
C MET A 134 15.13 1.66 10.86
N GLU A 135 14.94 0.56 11.59
CA GLU A 135 15.40 0.45 12.99
C GLU A 135 16.93 0.55 13.12
N LEU A 136 17.68 0.05 12.13
CA LEU A 136 19.14 0.15 12.10
C LEU A 136 19.64 1.55 11.73
N ASP A 137 18.95 2.26 10.83
CA ASP A 137 19.29 3.63 10.42
C ASP A 137 19.02 4.66 11.52
N ASP A 138 18.08 4.38 12.43
CA ASP A 138 17.73 5.23 13.58
C ASP A 138 18.72 5.07 14.79
N LEU A 139 19.69 4.14 14.73
CA LEU A 139 20.68 3.84 15.78
C LEU A 139 22.01 4.59 15.64
#